data_AF-A0A9D3YBE5-F1
#
_entry.id   AF-A0A9D3YBE5-F1
#
_cell.length_a   1.000
_cell.length_b   1.000
_cell.length_c   1.000
_cell.angle_alpha   90.00
_cell.angle_beta   90.00
_cell.angle_gamma   90.00
#
_symmetry.space_group_name_H-M   'P 1'
#
loop_
_entity.id
_entity.type
_entity.pdbx_description
1 polymer ?
#
loop_
_entity_poly.entity_id
_entity_poly.type
_entity_poly.pdbx_seq_one_letter_code
_entity_poly.pdbx_strand_id
1 'polypeptide(L)' 'MAAPMKRCFRMIDIGANLTDPVFRGLYRGKQHHEDDFLDMLKRAKDVGVEKIMVTAGCLKDAKEACELVGKHDYD' A
#
# COMPACT_ATOMS: atom_id res chain seq x y z
N MET A 1 -21.67 3.20 -29.74
CA MET A 1 -20.64 2.13 -29.60
C MET A 1 -20.34 1.99 -28.12
N ALA A 2 -20.39 0.79 -27.55
CA ALA A 2 -20.09 0.58 -26.14
C ALA A 2 -18.57 0.68 -25.92
N ALA A 3 -18.15 1.45 -24.90
CA ALA A 3 -16.74 1.51 -24.51
C ALA A 3 -16.26 0.13 -24.06
N PRO A 4 -15.00 -0.26 -24.36
CA PRO A 4 -14.46 -1.53 -23.89
C PRO A 4 -14.48 -1.55 -22.36
N MET A 5 -15.15 -2.56 -21.80
CA MET A 5 -15.25 -2.74 -20.35
C MET A 5 -13.83 -3.03 -19.82
N LYS A 6 -13.29 -2.12 -19.00
CA LYS A 6 -11.95 -2.24 -18.40
C LYS A 6 -11.91 -3.57 -17.62
N ARG A 7 -11.19 -4.57 -18.12
CA ARG A 7 -10.95 -5.82 -17.38
C ARG A 7 -10.08 -5.45 -16.18
N CYS A 8 -10.73 -5.28 -15.03
CA CYS A 8 -10.06 -5.12 -13.76
C CYS A 8 -9.82 -6.52 -13.20
N PHE A 9 -8.57 -6.98 -13.21
CA PHE A 9 -8.20 -8.20 -12.49
C PHE A 9 -8.34 -7.92 -11.00
N ARG A 10 -9.06 -8.77 -10.27
CA ARG A 10 -9.08 -8.68 -8.80
C ARG A 10 -7.83 -9.34 -8.26
N MET A 11 -7.00 -8.55 -7.60
CA MET A 11 -5.70 -8.98 -7.09
C MET A 11 -5.63 -8.82 -5.58
N ILE A 12 -4.90 -9.73 -4.95
CA ILE A 12 -4.48 -9.63 -3.55
C ILE A 12 -2.96 -9.60 -3.56
N ASP A 13 -2.38 -8.53 -3.03
CA ASP A 13 -0.94 -8.48 -2.77
C ASP A 13 -0.66 -9.14 -1.42
N ILE A 14 0.04 -10.28 -1.43
CA ILE A 14 0.33 -11.07 -0.22
C ILE A 14 1.64 -10.67 0.46
N GLY A 15 2.39 -9.70 -0.09
CA GLY A 15 3.79 -9.47 0.28
C GLY A 15 4.21 -8.01 0.28
N ALA A 16 3.41 -7.13 0.90
CA ALA A 16 3.67 -5.69 0.86
C ALA A 16 4.30 -5.16 2.16
N ASN A 17 5.54 -4.68 2.08
CA ASN A 17 6.26 -4.07 3.21
C ASN A 17 5.82 -2.61 3.46
N LEU A 18 4.52 -2.35 3.64
CA LEU A 18 3.98 -0.98 3.68
C LEU A 18 4.43 -0.13 4.88
N THR A 19 5.09 -0.73 5.87
CA THR A 19 5.72 0.00 6.98
C THR A 19 7.09 0.59 6.60
N ASP A 20 7.65 0.23 5.44
CA ASP A 20 8.94 0.75 4.99
C ASP A 20 8.88 2.28 4.78
N PRO A 21 9.79 3.07 5.37
CA PRO A 21 9.82 4.52 5.21
C PRO A 21 9.94 5.01 3.76
N VAL A 22 10.38 4.16 2.83
CA VAL A 22 10.43 4.48 1.39
C VAL A 22 9.03 4.86 0.87
N PHE A 23 7.96 4.23 1.36
CA PHE A 23 6.59 4.60 0.96
C PHE A 23 6.12 5.95 1.52
N ARG A 24 6.95 6.59 2.37
CA ARG A 24 6.79 7.94 2.90
C ARG A 24 7.89 8.89 2.38
N GLY A 25 8.64 8.46 1.37
CA GLY A 25 9.73 9.24 0.76
C GLY A 25 11.02 9.30 1.55
N LEU A 26 11.17 8.51 2.62
CA LEU A 26 12.38 8.45 3.43
C LEU A 26 13.29 7.31 2.96
N TYR A 27 14.43 7.67 2.40
CA TYR A 27 15.48 6.72 2.01
C TYR A 27 16.69 6.93 2.92
N ARG A 28 17.03 5.91 3.72
CA ARG A 28 18.18 5.95 4.65
C ARG A 28 18.20 7.22 5.51
N GLY A 29 17.04 7.68 5.97
CA GLY A 29 16.88 8.86 6.82
C GLY A 29 16.88 10.21 6.09
N LYS A 30 16.88 10.25 4.75
CA LYS A 30 16.75 11.48 3.96
C LYS A 30 15.41 11.51 3.24
N GLN A 31 14.75 12.67 3.22
CA GLN A 31 13.54 12.88 2.42
C GLN A 31 13.92 13.08 0.95
N HIS A 32 13.46 12.20 0.06
CA HIS A 32 13.72 12.30 -1.38
C HIS A 32 12.49 12.73 -2.19
N HIS A 33 11.28 12.46 -1.68
CA HIS A 33 10.03 12.94 -2.24
C HIS A 33 9.04 13.19 -1.09
N GLU A 34 7.99 13.97 -1.33
CA GLU A 34 6.90 14.15 -0.36
C GLU A 34 6.22 12.82 -0.03
N ASP A 35 5.53 12.77 1.10
CA ASP A 35 4.71 11.61 1.48
C ASP A 35 3.58 11.40 0.47
N ASP A 36 3.72 10.40 -0.39
CA ASP A 36 2.77 10.03 -1.45
C ASP A 36 2.07 8.69 -1.17
N PHE A 37 2.04 8.25 0.10
CA PHE A 37 1.53 6.93 0.48
C PHE A 37 0.10 6.66 -0.01
N LEU A 38 -0.80 7.64 0.14
CA LEU A 38 -2.19 7.50 -0.30
C LEU A 38 -2.33 7.48 -1.82
N ASP A 39 -1.48 8.25 -2.53
CA ASP A 39 -1.43 8.21 -3.99
C ASP A 39 -0.94 6.85 -4.48
N MET A 40 0.02 6.23 -3.79
CA MET A 40 0.48 4.86 -4.07
C MET A 40 -0.66 3.84 -3.88
N LEU A 41 -1.40 3.89 -2.77
CA LEU A 41 -2.56 3.02 -2.55
C LEU A 41 -3.63 3.22 -3.63
N LYS A 42 -3.89 4.46 -4.03
CA LYS A 42 -4.80 4.77 -5.13
C LYS A 42 -4.33 4.13 -6.44
N ARG A 43 -3.03 4.22 -6.77
CA ARG A 43 -2.47 3.56 -7.97
C ARG A 43 -2.69 2.04 -7.93
N ALA A 44 -2.48 1.40 -6.78
CA ALA A 44 -2.72 -0.05 -6.60
C ALA A 44 -4.20 -0.41 -6.82
N LYS A 45 -5.12 0.38 -6.25
CA LYS A 45 -6.57 0.22 -6.44
C LYS A 45 -6.99 0.42 -7.90
N ASP A 46 -6.44 1.42 -8.58
CA ASP A 46 -6.77 1.77 -9.97
C ASP A 46 -6.41 0.66 -10.99
N VAL A 47 -5.49 -0.25 -10.62
CA VAL A 47 -5.10 -1.43 -11.42
C VAL A 47 -5.76 -2.73 -10.96
N GLY A 48 -6.51 -2.73 -9.84
CA GLY A 48 -7.31 -3.86 -9.37
C GLY A 48 -6.78 -4.60 -8.14
N VAL A 49 -5.83 -4.03 -7.39
CA VAL A 49 -5.47 -4.56 -6.07
C VAL A 49 -6.58 -4.24 -5.09
N GLU A 50 -7.31 -5.26 -4.64
CA GLU A 50 -8.45 -5.12 -3.74
C GLU A 50 -8.06 -5.31 -2.28
N LYS A 51 -7.05 -6.14 -2.02
CA LYS A 51 -6.55 -6.45 -0.69
C LYS A 51 -5.03 -6.47 -0.70
N ILE A 52 -4.45 -6.01 0.40
CA ILE A 52 -3.00 -5.98 0.62
C ILE A 52 -2.73 -6.60 1.99
N MET A 53 -1.85 -7.59 2.04
CA MET A 53 -1.36 -8.18 3.27
C MET A 53 -0.04 -7.50 3.64
N VAL A 54 -0.07 -6.69 4.70
CA VAL A 54 1.11 -5.98 5.19
C VAL A 54 2.06 -6.96 5.87
N THR A 55 3.27 -7.08 5.36
CA THR A 55 4.30 -7.97 5.89
C THR A 55 5.05 -7.35 7.07
N ALA A 56 5.40 -8.17 8.04
CA ALA A 56 6.20 -7.79 9.20
C ALA A 56 7.29 -8.85 9.45
N GLY A 57 8.54 -8.41 9.60
CA GLY A 57 9.68 -9.30 9.86
C GLY A 57 9.99 -9.50 11.35
N CYS A 58 9.52 -8.59 12.20
CA CYS A 58 9.71 -8.66 13.64
C CYS A 58 8.51 -8.12 14.42
N LEU A 59 8.53 -8.28 15.75
CA LEU A 59 7.45 -7.81 16.63
C LEU A 59 7.22 -6.29 16.54
N LYS A 60 8.28 -5.51 16.34
CA LYS A 60 8.16 -4.06 16.19
C LYS A 60 7.39 -3.72 14.92
N ASP A 61 7.82 -4.27 13.78
CA ASP A 61 7.16 -4.06 12.49
C ASP A 61 5.72 -4.56 12.52
N ALA A 62 5.42 -5.65 13.23
CA ALA A 62 4.07 -6.18 13.36
C ALA A 62 3.13 -5.21 14.08
N LYS A 63 3.61 -4.51 15.12
CA LYS A 63 2.83 -3.47 15.80
C LYS A 63 2.57 -2.29 14.87
N GLU A 64 3.60 -1.81 14.17
CA GLU A 64 3.48 -0.72 13.19
C GLU A 64 2.53 -1.09 12.05
N ALA A 65 2.59 -2.34 11.56
CA ALA A 65 1.68 -2.86 10.55
C ALA A 65 0.23 -2.90 11.06
N CYS A 66 -0.01 -3.36 12.29
CA CYS A 66 -1.35 -3.33 12.89
C CYS A 66 -1.90 -1.90 13.02
N GLU A 67 -1.07 -0.95 13.44
CA GLU A 67 -1.46 0.47 13.51
C GLU A 67 -1.76 1.06 12.13
N LEU A 68 -0.95 0.72 11.12
CA LEU A 68 -1.15 1.15 9.74
C LEU A 68 -2.46 0.61 9.18
N VAL A 69 -2.71 -0.70 9.34
CA VAL A 69 -3.94 -1.35 8.88
C VAL A 69 -5.14 -0.77 9.61
N GLY A 70 -5.06 -0.58 10.94
CA GLY A 70 -6.17 -0.01 11.72
C GLY A 70 -6.61 1.39 11.27
N LYS A 71 -5.72 2.16 10.61
CA LYS A 71 -6.03 3.48 10.05
C LYS A 71 -6.66 3.44 8.66
N HIS A 72 -6.53 2.33 7.93
CA HIS A 72 -6.83 2.27 6.48
C HIS A 72 -7.72 1.09 6.04
N ASP A 73 -8.01 0.12 6.92
CA ASP A 73 -8.81 -1.07 6.58
C ASP A 73 -10.33 -0.80 6.47
N TYR A 74 -10.79 0.39 6.88
CA TYR A 74 -12.21 0.76 6.88
C TYR A 74 -12.64 1.68 5.72
N ASP A 75 -11.74 1.98 4.77
CA ASP A 75 -11.99 2.84 3.58
C ASP A 75 -12.48 2.07 2.33
#